data_AF-A0A5C4XH03-F1
#
_entry.id   AF-A0A5C4XH03-F1
#
_cell.length_a   1.000
_cell.length_b   1.000
_cell.length_c   1.000
_cell.angle_alpha   90.00
_cell.angle_beta   90.00
_cell.angle_gamma   90.00
#
_symmetry.space_group_name_H-M   'P 1'
#
loop_
_entity.id
_entity.type
_entity.pdbx_description
1 polymer ?
#
loop_
_entity_poly.entity_id
_entity_poly.type
_entity_poly.pdbx_seq_one_letter_code
_entity_poly.pdbx_strand_id
1 'polypeptide(L)'
;MSRVTVRPFHADDVEGVLALWEASARSAGQPVYGLAEVLASCEKDHAVVAHEAGRLVGAVVGRAAHAQGWVVFLGTAPGHEVLGTRLLAALEREMTGAGLTKLSALLADDPVALGAFHRQGFTTLKDLHYLERDLPLQRAEVALLGELGGRMLSRDRWDAIGGMTEEKGLLERRLVIPLAHPDVADRFGVAPPRAVVLFGPPGTGKTTFAKAIASRLEWPFVEVFPSRLAADPAGLAGALRETFAKIAALEHVVVFIDEVEEIAGRRGGEPPSPLQGVTNELLKIIPAFREQPGRLLVCATNFIRAIDGAFLRHGRFDYVLPIGLPDAAARHAIWRAYLPSGAVDVDLAEVVARSEGFSPADIEFAARRASQAAMEHALGAAGAGQQVGGGVGGEVRGAGPTTQDYLRAVASTRATVSAEAAAEFAEDITTLARV
;
A
#
# COMPACT_ATOMS: atom_id res chain seq x y z
N MET A 1 -2.22 -19.92 -55.64
CA MET A 1 -2.29 -19.94 -54.17
C MET A 1 -1.13 -19.12 -53.65
N SER A 2 -1.40 -18.01 -52.97
CA SER A 2 -0.39 -17.21 -52.30
C SER A 2 0.37 -18.07 -51.28
N ARG A 3 1.70 -17.92 -51.23
CA ARG A 3 2.54 -18.72 -50.33
C ARG A 3 2.66 -17.99 -48.99
N VAL A 4 2.21 -18.62 -47.92
CA VAL A 4 2.40 -18.10 -46.56
C VAL A 4 3.87 -18.26 -46.14
N THR A 5 4.52 -17.15 -45.80
CA THR A 5 5.88 -17.10 -45.26
C THR A 5 5.84 -16.87 -43.75
N VAL A 6 6.70 -17.57 -42.99
CA VAL A 6 6.82 -17.43 -41.53
C VAL A 6 8.22 -16.93 -41.22
N ARG A 7 8.34 -15.86 -40.45
CA ARG A 7 9.62 -15.22 -40.11
C ARG A 7 9.59 -14.57 -38.72
N PRO A 8 10.75 -14.24 -38.14
CA PRO A 8 10.80 -13.41 -36.94
C PRO A 8 10.10 -12.06 -37.13
N PHE A 9 9.55 -11.54 -36.04
CA PHE A 9 8.90 -10.24 -35.96
C PHE A 9 9.86 -9.08 -36.29
N HIS A 10 9.33 -8.03 -36.90
CA HIS A 10 10.01 -6.75 -37.13
C HIS A 10 9.13 -5.60 -36.65
N ALA A 11 9.70 -4.43 -36.35
CA ALA A 11 8.95 -3.27 -35.84
C ALA A 11 7.80 -2.82 -36.77
N ASP A 12 7.91 -3.06 -38.08
CA ASP A 12 6.87 -2.75 -39.06
C ASP A 12 5.62 -3.66 -38.95
N ASP A 13 5.71 -4.75 -38.18
CA ASP A 13 4.62 -5.71 -37.98
C ASP A 13 3.68 -5.33 -36.82
N VAL A 14 4.02 -4.29 -36.03
CA VAL A 14 3.26 -3.86 -34.83
C VAL A 14 1.78 -3.65 -35.14
N GLU A 15 1.47 -2.93 -36.23
CA GLU A 15 0.08 -2.65 -36.63
C GLU A 15 -0.69 -3.94 -36.99
N GLY A 16 -0.01 -4.90 -37.64
CA GLY A 16 -0.59 -6.19 -37.97
C GLY A 16 -0.88 -7.05 -36.73
N VAL A 17 0.04 -7.04 -35.76
CA VAL A 17 -0.15 -7.74 -34.47
C VAL A 17 -1.30 -7.11 -33.68
N LEU A 18 -1.39 -5.78 -33.65
CA LEU A 18 -2.49 -5.04 -33.02
C LEU A 18 -3.84 -5.42 -33.65
N ALA A 19 -3.92 -5.45 -34.99
CA ALA A 19 -5.14 -5.83 -35.70
C ALA A 19 -5.57 -7.28 -35.39
N LEU A 20 -4.61 -8.21 -35.28
CA LEU A 20 -4.89 -9.59 -34.88
C LEU A 20 -5.37 -9.69 -33.42
N TRP A 21 -4.75 -8.95 -32.51
CA TRP A 21 -5.13 -8.95 -31.09
C TRP A 21 -6.56 -8.43 -30.93
N GLU A 22 -6.91 -7.33 -31.60
CA GLU A 22 -8.28 -6.80 -31.59
C GLU A 22 -9.29 -7.76 -32.23
N ALA A 23 -8.91 -8.43 -33.32
CA ALA A 23 -9.77 -9.43 -33.97
C ALA A 23 -10.06 -10.61 -33.03
N SER A 24 -9.05 -11.07 -32.29
CA SER A 24 -9.19 -12.11 -31.26
C SER A 24 -10.12 -11.65 -30.13
N ALA A 25 -9.92 -10.44 -29.61
CA ALA A 25 -10.77 -9.85 -28.58
C ALA A 25 -12.25 -9.74 -28.96
N ARG A 26 -12.55 -9.58 -30.25
CA ARG A 26 -13.93 -9.53 -30.77
C ARG A 26 -14.57 -10.90 -30.98
N SER A 27 -13.78 -11.97 -31.13
CA SER A 27 -14.26 -13.28 -31.63
C SER A 27 -14.20 -14.43 -30.63
N ALA A 28 -13.23 -14.43 -29.71
CA ALA A 28 -12.92 -15.57 -28.82
C ALA A 28 -12.93 -15.20 -27.32
N GLY A 29 -13.49 -14.03 -26.96
CA GLY A 29 -13.34 -13.43 -25.63
C GLY A 29 -12.05 -12.60 -25.53
N GLN A 30 -11.93 -11.80 -24.48
CA GLN A 30 -10.75 -10.96 -24.27
C GLN A 30 -9.49 -11.86 -24.14
N PRO A 31 -8.41 -11.60 -24.89
CA PRO A 31 -7.17 -12.35 -24.73
C PRO A 31 -6.67 -12.28 -23.29
N VAL A 32 -6.07 -13.36 -22.80
CA VAL A 32 -5.58 -13.46 -21.41
C VAL A 32 -4.57 -12.34 -21.12
N TYR A 33 -3.72 -12.02 -22.08
CA TYR A 33 -2.71 -10.97 -21.95
C TYR A 33 -3.17 -9.69 -22.66
N GLY A 34 -3.05 -8.56 -21.96
CA GLY A 34 -3.40 -7.24 -22.50
C GLY A 34 -2.50 -6.80 -23.64
N LEU A 35 -3.01 -5.94 -24.52
CA LEU A 35 -2.29 -5.48 -25.72
C LEU A 35 -0.91 -4.88 -25.40
N ALA A 36 -0.80 -4.06 -24.36
CA ALA A 36 0.46 -3.45 -23.95
C ALA A 36 1.53 -4.50 -23.59
N GLU A 37 1.12 -5.58 -22.92
CA GLU A 37 2.03 -6.69 -22.59
C GLU A 37 2.45 -7.48 -23.83
N VAL A 38 1.50 -7.76 -24.74
CA VAL A 38 1.79 -8.46 -26.00
C VAL A 38 2.80 -7.67 -26.83
N LEU A 39 2.57 -6.37 -27.02
CA LEU A 39 3.46 -5.50 -27.79
C LEU A 39 4.84 -5.37 -27.13
N ALA A 40 4.90 -5.18 -25.81
CA ALA A 40 6.17 -5.13 -25.09
C ALA A 40 6.96 -6.44 -25.22
N SER A 41 6.27 -7.59 -25.28
CA SER A 41 6.90 -8.91 -25.47
C SER A 41 7.36 -9.11 -26.92
N CYS A 42 6.64 -8.58 -27.91
CA CYS A 42 7.11 -8.57 -29.30
C CYS A 42 8.46 -7.85 -29.45
N GLU A 43 8.67 -6.75 -28.73
CA GLU A 43 9.89 -5.96 -28.80
C GLU A 43 11.05 -6.55 -27.99
N LYS A 44 10.77 -7.17 -26.85
CA LYS A 44 11.80 -7.53 -25.85
C LYS A 44 12.08 -9.02 -25.72
N ASP A 45 11.15 -9.87 -26.14
CA ASP A 45 11.21 -11.32 -25.95
C ASP A 45 11.33 -12.06 -27.29
N HIS A 46 10.37 -12.92 -27.62
CA HIS A 46 10.37 -13.75 -28.83
C HIS A 46 9.04 -13.60 -29.59
N ALA A 47 9.11 -13.35 -30.88
CA ALA A 47 7.90 -13.20 -31.69
C ALA A 47 8.11 -13.64 -33.13
N VAL A 48 7.16 -14.42 -33.63
CA VAL A 48 7.13 -14.93 -34.99
C VAL A 48 5.84 -14.50 -35.67
N VAL A 49 5.94 -14.04 -36.91
CA VAL A 49 4.82 -13.60 -37.73
C VAL A 49 4.69 -14.43 -39.01
N ALA A 50 3.46 -14.55 -39.50
CA ALA A 50 3.13 -15.16 -40.77
C ALA A 50 2.56 -14.11 -41.72
N HIS A 51 3.09 -14.05 -42.95
CA HIS A 51 2.60 -13.16 -43.99
C HIS A 51 2.04 -13.94 -45.17
N GLU A 52 0.97 -13.40 -45.75
CA GLU A 52 0.43 -13.83 -47.03
C GLU A 52 0.17 -12.59 -47.90
N ALA A 53 0.70 -12.59 -49.13
CA ALA A 53 0.53 -11.48 -50.07
C ALA A 53 0.89 -10.08 -49.50
N GLY A 54 1.92 -10.02 -48.65
CA GLY A 54 2.37 -8.78 -48.00
C GLY A 54 1.56 -8.37 -46.77
N ARG A 55 0.49 -9.09 -46.41
CA ARG A 55 -0.29 -8.83 -45.20
C ARG A 55 0.06 -9.81 -44.10
N LEU A 56 0.06 -9.34 -42.86
CA LEU A 56 0.22 -10.18 -41.69
C LEU A 56 -1.08 -10.96 -41.46
N VAL A 57 -0.99 -12.29 -41.45
CA VAL A 57 -2.13 -13.23 -41.31
C VAL A 57 -2.03 -14.11 -40.08
N GLY A 58 -0.93 -14.04 -39.33
CA GLY A 58 -0.80 -14.70 -38.04
C GLY A 58 0.41 -14.20 -37.27
N ALA A 59 0.34 -14.32 -35.95
CA ALA A 59 1.42 -13.96 -35.05
C ALA A 59 1.40 -14.89 -33.84
N VAL A 60 2.59 -15.20 -33.32
CA VAL A 60 2.76 -15.85 -32.03
C VAL A 60 3.87 -15.12 -31.27
N VAL A 61 3.63 -14.91 -29.98
CA VAL A 61 4.52 -14.16 -29.10
C VAL A 61 4.78 -15.02 -27.87
N GLY A 62 6.05 -15.13 -27.50
CA GLY A 62 6.49 -15.90 -26.35
C GLY A 62 7.49 -15.16 -25.49
N ARG A 63 7.50 -15.48 -24.20
CA ARG A 63 8.44 -14.98 -23.22
C ARG A 63 9.17 -16.14 -22.55
N ALA A 64 10.49 -16.02 -22.42
CA ALA A 64 11.29 -16.96 -21.65
C ALA A 64 11.50 -16.44 -20.23
N ALA A 65 11.18 -17.26 -19.22
CA ALA A 65 11.43 -16.95 -17.82
C ALA A 65 12.10 -18.16 -17.15
N HIS A 66 13.39 -18.01 -16.82
CA HIS A 66 14.24 -19.11 -16.36
C HIS A 66 14.18 -20.30 -17.35
N ALA A 67 13.88 -21.51 -16.89
CA ALA A 67 13.79 -22.71 -17.72
C ALA A 67 12.40 -22.92 -18.36
N GLN A 68 11.47 -21.97 -18.24
CA GLN A 68 10.10 -22.11 -18.73
C GLN A 68 9.75 -21.01 -19.74
N GLY A 69 9.24 -21.41 -20.90
CA GLY A 69 8.65 -20.51 -21.89
C GLY A 69 7.15 -20.35 -21.66
N TRP A 70 6.64 -19.16 -21.93
CA TRP A 70 5.23 -18.83 -21.91
C TRP A 70 4.80 -18.28 -23.26
N VAL A 71 3.76 -18.86 -23.86
CA VAL A 71 3.10 -18.27 -25.03
C VAL A 71 2.15 -17.20 -24.53
N VAL A 72 2.47 -15.95 -24.86
CA VAL A 72 1.76 -14.74 -24.43
C VAL A 72 0.62 -14.42 -25.41
N PHE A 73 0.81 -14.72 -26.69
CA PHE A 73 -0.23 -14.49 -27.69
C PHE A 73 -0.11 -15.48 -28.83
N LEU A 74 -1.25 -15.97 -29.32
CA LEU A 74 -1.38 -16.66 -30.60
C LEU A 74 -2.62 -16.11 -31.30
N GLY A 75 -2.40 -15.47 -32.45
CA GLY A 75 -3.48 -14.92 -33.27
C GLY A 75 -3.33 -15.36 -34.71
N THR A 76 -4.45 -15.72 -35.34
CA THR A 76 -4.52 -16.00 -36.78
C THR A 76 -5.69 -15.26 -37.37
N ALA A 77 -5.52 -14.70 -38.58
CA ALA A 77 -6.61 -14.12 -39.33
C ALA A 77 -7.66 -15.19 -39.67
N PRO A 78 -8.94 -14.81 -39.88
CA PRO A 78 -9.98 -15.74 -40.29
C PRO A 78 -9.57 -16.55 -41.54
N GLY A 79 -9.85 -17.85 -41.54
CA GLY A 79 -9.48 -18.78 -42.61
C GLY A 79 -8.01 -19.23 -42.60
N HIS A 80 -7.23 -18.81 -41.61
CA HIS A 80 -5.82 -19.14 -41.44
C HIS A 80 -5.53 -19.94 -40.16
N GLU A 81 -6.54 -20.58 -39.57
CA GLU A 81 -6.47 -21.27 -38.28
C GLU A 81 -5.39 -22.38 -38.27
N VAL A 82 -5.15 -23.00 -39.43
CA VAL A 82 -4.13 -24.04 -39.62
C VAL A 82 -2.70 -23.50 -39.40
N LEU A 83 -2.49 -22.18 -39.50
CA LEU A 83 -1.20 -21.56 -39.24
C LEU A 83 -0.81 -21.61 -37.76
N GLY A 84 -1.76 -21.73 -36.83
CA GLY A 84 -1.47 -21.69 -35.39
C GLY A 84 -0.44 -22.74 -34.98
N THR A 85 -0.61 -23.99 -35.45
CA THR A 85 0.34 -25.08 -35.20
C THR A 85 1.72 -24.78 -35.79
N ARG A 86 1.80 -24.19 -37.00
CA ARG A 86 3.08 -23.84 -37.64
C ARG A 86 3.80 -22.70 -36.92
N LEU A 87 3.04 -21.71 -36.45
CA LEU A 87 3.54 -20.57 -35.69
C LEU A 87 4.12 -21.04 -34.34
N LEU A 88 3.38 -21.85 -33.59
CA LEU A 88 3.86 -22.41 -32.31
C LEU A 88 5.18 -23.19 -32.48
N ALA A 89 5.28 -24.04 -33.50
CA ALA A 89 6.53 -24.76 -33.81
C ALA A 89 7.67 -23.81 -34.19
N ALA A 90 7.38 -22.68 -34.82
CA ALA A 90 8.38 -21.67 -35.14
C ALA A 90 8.86 -20.92 -33.90
N LEU A 91 7.94 -20.57 -33.00
CA LEU A 91 8.28 -19.96 -31.71
C LEU A 91 9.15 -20.91 -30.87
N GLU A 92 8.79 -22.19 -30.77
CA GLU A 92 9.58 -23.18 -30.02
C GLU A 92 11.03 -23.25 -30.52
N ARG A 93 11.23 -23.29 -31.84
CA ARG A 93 12.58 -23.26 -32.45
C ARG A 93 13.32 -21.98 -32.13
N GLU A 94 12.65 -20.83 -32.19
CA GLU A 94 13.24 -19.53 -31.84
C GLU A 94 13.68 -19.49 -30.37
N MET A 95 12.86 -20.06 -29.48
CA MET A 95 13.13 -20.09 -28.04
C MET A 95 14.08 -21.22 -27.60
N THR A 96 14.46 -22.14 -28.51
CA THR A 96 15.31 -23.29 -28.17
C THR A 96 16.69 -22.86 -27.62
N GLY A 97 17.21 -21.72 -28.07
CA GLY A 97 18.48 -21.17 -27.57
C GLY A 97 18.45 -20.70 -26.11
N ALA A 98 17.26 -20.54 -25.51
CA ALA A 98 17.09 -20.09 -24.13
C ALA A 98 17.18 -21.22 -23.08
N GLY A 99 17.43 -22.47 -23.50
CA GLY A 99 17.59 -23.59 -22.57
C GLY A 99 16.31 -24.00 -21.84
N LEU A 100 15.16 -23.84 -22.51
CA LEU A 100 13.85 -24.14 -21.94
C LEU A 100 13.63 -25.65 -21.77
N THR A 101 13.03 -26.05 -20.66
CA THR A 101 12.61 -27.43 -20.39
C THR A 101 11.10 -27.61 -20.54
N LYS A 102 10.34 -26.51 -20.59
CA LYS A 102 8.88 -26.51 -20.67
C LYS A 102 8.37 -25.29 -21.41
N LEU A 103 7.33 -25.47 -22.23
CA LEU A 103 6.55 -24.39 -22.84
C LEU A 103 5.11 -24.45 -22.29
N SER A 104 4.55 -23.32 -21.87
CA SER A 104 3.23 -23.20 -21.24
C SER A 104 2.42 -22.09 -21.90
N ALA A 105 1.10 -22.15 -21.80
CA ALA A 105 0.20 -21.12 -22.34
C ALA A 105 -1.04 -21.01 -21.44
N LEU A 106 -1.55 -19.80 -21.31
CA LEU A 106 -2.87 -19.53 -20.76
C LEU A 106 -3.76 -19.07 -21.91
N LEU A 107 -4.92 -19.69 -22.05
CA LEU A 107 -5.82 -19.47 -23.17
C LEU A 107 -7.22 -19.24 -22.62
N ALA A 108 -7.96 -18.33 -23.25
CA ALA A 108 -9.41 -18.32 -23.15
C ALA A 108 -9.97 -19.64 -23.71
N ASP A 109 -11.21 -19.98 -23.37
CA ASP A 109 -11.88 -21.20 -23.86
C ASP A 109 -12.21 -21.08 -25.36
N ASP A 110 -11.18 -21.17 -26.20
CA ASP A 110 -11.23 -21.13 -27.66
C ASP A 110 -10.81 -22.50 -28.22
N PRO A 111 -11.77 -23.29 -28.73
CA PRO A 111 -11.48 -24.60 -29.32
C PRO A 111 -10.50 -24.57 -30.49
N VAL A 112 -10.46 -23.48 -31.26
CA VAL A 112 -9.60 -23.35 -32.44
C VAL A 112 -8.15 -23.16 -32.01
N ALA A 113 -7.91 -22.20 -31.13
CA ALA A 113 -6.59 -22.00 -30.53
C ALA A 113 -6.15 -23.27 -29.79
N LEU A 114 -7.00 -23.84 -28.92
CA LEU A 114 -6.69 -25.05 -28.16
C LEU A 114 -6.29 -26.22 -29.07
N GLY A 115 -6.96 -26.40 -30.20
CA GLY A 115 -6.61 -27.41 -31.20
C GLY A 115 -5.19 -27.23 -31.77
N ALA A 116 -4.73 -25.98 -31.95
CA ALA A 116 -3.37 -25.69 -32.41
C ALA A 116 -2.31 -26.10 -31.38
N PHE A 117 -2.58 -25.85 -30.09
CA PHE A 117 -1.70 -26.24 -28.97
C PHE A 117 -1.64 -27.75 -28.80
N HIS A 118 -2.77 -28.46 -28.83
CA HIS A 118 -2.79 -29.93 -28.74
C HIS A 118 -2.02 -30.60 -29.87
N ARG A 119 -2.11 -30.07 -31.10
CA ARG A 119 -1.31 -30.56 -32.24
C ARG A 119 0.19 -30.34 -32.06
N GLN A 120 0.61 -29.42 -31.18
CA GLN A 120 2.01 -29.22 -30.77
C GLN A 120 2.36 -29.94 -29.45
N GLY A 121 1.55 -30.89 -29.00
CA GLY A 121 1.88 -31.72 -27.83
C GLY A 121 1.58 -31.06 -26.48
N PHE A 122 0.89 -29.92 -26.45
CA PHE A 122 0.44 -29.33 -25.19
C PHE A 122 -0.68 -30.18 -24.57
N THR A 123 -0.66 -30.28 -23.24
CA THR A 123 -1.70 -30.94 -22.45
C THR A 123 -2.46 -29.93 -21.61
N THR A 124 -3.79 -30.09 -21.54
CA THR A 124 -4.65 -29.19 -20.78
C THR A 124 -4.65 -29.58 -19.31
N LEU A 125 -4.33 -28.63 -18.45
CA LEU A 125 -4.52 -28.76 -17.00
C LEU A 125 -5.94 -28.33 -16.64
N LYS A 126 -6.62 -29.13 -15.80
CA LYS A 126 -7.98 -28.85 -15.33
C LYS A 126 -7.95 -28.22 -13.94
N ASP A 127 -9.06 -27.60 -13.54
CA ASP A 127 -9.28 -27.06 -12.19
C ASP A 127 -8.27 -25.97 -11.78
N LEU A 128 -7.87 -25.13 -12.73
CA LEU A 128 -7.01 -23.96 -12.50
C LEU A 128 -7.84 -22.69 -12.29
N HIS A 129 -7.39 -21.85 -11.36
CA HIS A 129 -7.92 -20.49 -11.18
C HIS A 129 -6.90 -19.48 -11.71
N TYR A 130 -7.32 -18.65 -12.66
CA TYR A 130 -6.55 -17.50 -13.13
C TYR A 130 -6.97 -16.25 -12.35
N LEU A 131 -6.03 -15.61 -11.67
CA LEU A 131 -6.26 -14.45 -10.82
C LEU A 131 -5.26 -13.36 -11.19
N GLU A 132 -5.76 -12.22 -11.63
CA GLU A 132 -4.95 -11.04 -11.95
C GLU A 132 -5.32 -9.88 -11.06
N ARG A 133 -4.35 -8.96 -10.93
CA ARG A 133 -4.55 -7.73 -10.22
C ARG A 133 -3.59 -6.67 -10.72
N ASP A 134 -4.15 -5.54 -11.14
CA ASP A 134 -3.36 -4.38 -11.51
C ASP A 134 -2.60 -3.84 -10.30
N LEU A 135 -1.31 -3.54 -10.52
CA LEU A 135 -0.49 -2.86 -9.53
C LEU A 135 -0.43 -1.38 -9.89
N PRO A 136 -0.69 -0.48 -8.92
CA PRO A 136 -0.85 0.94 -9.19
C PRO A 136 0.47 1.70 -9.44
N LEU A 137 1.63 1.05 -9.28
CA LEU A 137 2.94 1.67 -9.44
C LEU A 137 3.62 1.22 -10.73
N GLN A 138 4.04 2.18 -11.55
CA GLN A 138 4.87 1.91 -12.72
C GLN A 138 6.35 1.78 -12.33
N ARG A 139 7.14 1.09 -13.17
CA ARG A 139 8.57 0.83 -12.89
C ARG A 139 9.40 2.10 -12.68
N ALA A 140 9.09 3.18 -13.40
CA ALA A 140 9.78 4.47 -13.24
C ALA A 140 9.50 5.12 -11.87
N GLU A 141 8.27 4.99 -11.39
CA GLU A 141 7.84 5.52 -10.09
C GLU A 141 8.46 4.75 -8.92
N VAL A 142 8.77 3.46 -9.09
CA VAL A 142 9.41 2.65 -8.03
C VAL A 142 10.78 3.21 -7.63
N ALA A 143 11.59 3.64 -8.59
CA ALA A 143 12.91 4.22 -8.31
C ALA A 143 12.78 5.55 -7.56
N LEU A 144 11.91 6.44 -8.05
CA LEU A 144 11.61 7.72 -7.43
C LEU A 144 11.04 7.56 -6.01
N LEU A 145 10.14 6.61 -5.81
CA LEU A 145 9.58 6.30 -4.50
C LEU A 145 10.66 5.87 -3.51
N GLY A 146 11.64 5.09 -3.97
CA GLY A 146 12.81 4.69 -3.17
C GLY A 146 13.67 5.89 -2.73
N GLU A 147 13.91 6.86 -3.62
CA GLU A 147 14.64 8.10 -3.28
C GLU A 147 13.93 8.95 -2.24
N LEU A 148 12.59 8.96 -2.28
CA LEU A 148 11.74 9.68 -1.33
C LEU A 148 11.61 8.95 0.02
N GLY A 149 12.22 7.77 0.18
CA GLY A 149 12.02 6.91 1.35
C GLY A 149 10.57 6.39 1.47
N GLY A 150 9.81 6.45 0.39
CA GLY A 150 8.44 5.98 0.33
C GLY A 150 8.33 4.48 0.15
N ARG A 151 7.13 3.94 0.34
CA ARG A 151 6.86 2.51 0.20
C ARG A 151 5.41 2.21 -0.14
N MET A 152 5.20 1.08 -0.80
CA MET A 152 3.88 0.46 -0.88
C MET A 152 3.59 -0.26 0.44
N LEU A 153 2.43 -0.01 1.02
CA LEU A 153 2.02 -0.63 2.28
C LEU A 153 1.21 -1.91 2.01
N SER A 154 1.22 -2.84 2.97
CA SER A 154 0.38 -4.03 2.92
C SER A 154 -1.11 -3.65 3.01
N ARG A 155 -1.98 -4.40 2.33
CA ARG A 155 -3.42 -4.08 2.17
C ARG A 155 -4.26 -4.30 3.43
N ASP A 156 -3.75 -5.09 4.36
CA ASP A 156 -4.40 -5.48 5.61
C ASP A 156 -4.35 -4.38 6.67
N ARG A 157 -3.60 -3.28 6.46
CA ARG A 157 -3.43 -2.24 7.51
C ARG A 157 -4.71 -1.54 7.91
N TRP A 158 -5.65 -1.36 6.97
CA TRP A 158 -6.96 -0.78 7.29
C TRP A 158 -7.76 -1.69 8.22
N ASP A 159 -7.85 -2.97 7.88
CA ASP A 159 -8.60 -3.96 8.65
C ASP A 159 -7.90 -4.35 9.96
N ALA A 160 -6.57 -4.23 10.01
CA ALA A 160 -5.77 -4.49 11.21
C ALA A 160 -6.05 -3.51 12.36
N ILE A 161 -6.59 -2.31 12.07
CA ILE A 161 -7.06 -1.40 13.12
C ILE A 161 -8.36 -1.98 13.70
N GLY A 162 -8.33 -2.63 14.85
CA GLY A 162 -9.57 -3.05 15.51
C GLY A 162 -10.37 -1.86 16.05
N GLY A 163 -11.70 -1.99 16.10
CA GLY A 163 -12.60 -0.93 16.60
C GLY A 163 -12.46 0.39 15.83
N MET A 164 -12.59 1.52 16.52
CA MET A 164 -12.55 2.88 15.95
C MET A 164 -13.55 3.05 14.80
N THR A 165 -14.75 2.49 14.97
CA THR A 165 -15.71 2.36 13.85
C THR A 165 -16.21 3.72 13.38
N GLU A 166 -16.32 4.68 14.29
CA GLU A 166 -16.75 6.04 13.96
C GLU A 166 -15.67 6.78 13.14
N GLU A 167 -14.41 6.77 13.59
CA GLU A 167 -13.30 7.39 12.89
C GLU A 167 -13.04 6.71 11.54
N LYS A 168 -13.04 5.38 11.49
CA LYS A 168 -12.93 4.62 10.24
C LYS A 168 -14.05 4.98 9.28
N GLY A 169 -15.30 4.95 9.75
CA GLY A 169 -16.46 5.29 8.92
C GLY A 169 -16.38 6.73 8.41
N LEU A 170 -15.87 7.65 9.21
CA LEU A 170 -15.65 9.03 8.80
C LEU A 170 -14.58 9.14 7.71
N LEU A 171 -13.39 8.58 7.94
CA LEU A 171 -12.29 8.58 6.99
C LEU A 171 -12.66 7.85 5.69
N GLU A 172 -13.40 6.75 5.77
CA GLU A 172 -13.88 6.00 4.60
C GLU A 172 -14.80 6.89 3.73
N ARG A 173 -15.80 7.52 4.34
CA ARG A 173 -16.78 8.35 3.62
C ARG A 173 -16.19 9.64 3.05
N ARG A 174 -15.29 10.28 3.79
CA ARG A 174 -14.75 11.60 3.42
C ARG A 174 -13.53 11.52 2.54
N LEU A 175 -12.67 10.51 2.76
CA LEU A 175 -11.38 10.39 2.09
C LEU A 175 -11.33 9.24 1.12
N VAL A 176 -11.55 8.02 1.61
CA VAL A 176 -11.28 6.80 0.83
C VAL A 176 -12.22 6.70 -0.37
N ILE A 177 -13.54 6.76 -0.15
CA ILE A 177 -14.53 6.55 -1.21
C ILE A 177 -14.38 7.57 -2.34
N PRO A 178 -14.30 8.89 -2.10
CA PRO A 178 -14.14 9.87 -3.17
C PRO A 178 -12.82 9.75 -3.93
N LEU A 179 -11.75 9.29 -3.28
CA LEU A 179 -10.44 9.11 -3.91
C LEU A 179 -10.30 7.79 -4.67
N ALA A 180 -10.95 6.73 -4.19
CA ALA A 180 -10.98 5.43 -4.85
C ALA A 180 -11.93 5.39 -6.05
N HIS A 181 -12.98 6.22 -6.05
CA HIS A 181 -13.99 6.30 -7.11
C HIS A 181 -14.19 7.75 -7.60
N PRO A 182 -13.16 8.36 -8.22
CA PRO A 182 -13.20 9.76 -8.62
C PRO A 182 -14.25 10.04 -9.72
N ASP A 183 -14.52 9.07 -10.59
CA ASP A 183 -15.55 9.10 -11.63
C ASP A 183 -16.96 9.17 -11.04
N VAL A 184 -17.22 8.38 -10.00
CA VAL A 184 -18.47 8.42 -9.26
C VAL A 184 -18.57 9.75 -8.52
N ALA A 185 -17.49 10.19 -7.84
CA ALA A 185 -17.47 11.45 -7.12
C ALA A 185 -17.81 12.64 -8.04
N ASP A 186 -17.21 12.71 -9.22
CA ASP A 186 -17.47 13.76 -10.23
C ASP A 186 -18.93 13.76 -10.69
N ARG A 187 -19.50 12.58 -10.97
CA ARG A 187 -20.93 12.45 -11.35
C ARG A 187 -21.89 13.01 -10.29
N PHE A 188 -21.53 12.95 -9.02
CA PHE A 188 -22.32 13.50 -7.90
C PHE A 188 -21.87 14.91 -7.47
N GLY A 189 -20.92 15.54 -8.17
CA GLY A 189 -20.40 16.87 -7.84
C GLY A 189 -19.57 16.90 -6.55
N VAL A 190 -19.06 15.75 -6.11
CA VAL A 190 -18.20 15.63 -4.93
C VAL A 190 -16.75 15.85 -5.36
N ALA A 191 -16.13 16.93 -4.89
CA ALA A 191 -14.70 17.16 -5.11
C ALA A 191 -13.87 16.23 -4.20
N PRO A 192 -13.02 15.34 -4.75
CA PRO A 192 -12.16 14.49 -3.93
C PRO A 192 -11.18 15.33 -3.09
N PRO A 193 -10.97 14.98 -1.81
CA PRO A 193 -10.06 15.76 -0.95
C PRO A 193 -8.61 15.62 -1.39
N ARG A 194 -7.85 16.71 -1.27
CA ARG A 194 -6.44 16.78 -1.65
C ARG A 194 -5.52 17.01 -0.47
N ALA A 195 -6.01 17.65 0.59
CA ALA A 195 -5.22 17.86 1.80
C ALA A 195 -6.11 17.83 3.04
N VAL A 196 -5.67 17.09 4.06
CA VAL A 196 -6.39 16.92 5.32
C VAL A 196 -5.47 17.03 6.53
N VAL A 197 -6.04 17.43 7.66
CA VAL A 197 -5.37 17.41 8.96
C VAL A 197 -5.98 16.33 9.83
N LEU A 198 -5.16 15.46 10.40
CA LEU A 198 -5.54 14.55 11.48
C LEU A 198 -5.08 15.15 12.80
N PHE A 199 -6.00 15.39 13.73
CA PHE A 199 -5.64 15.94 15.04
C PHE A 199 -6.19 15.08 16.17
N GLY A 200 -5.50 15.12 17.30
CA GLY A 200 -5.96 14.47 18.53
C GLY A 200 -4.80 14.18 19.47
N PRO A 201 -5.07 13.66 20.68
CA PRO A 201 -4.07 13.46 21.71
C PRO A 201 -2.86 12.63 21.23
N PRO A 202 -1.69 12.76 21.87
CA PRO A 202 -0.54 11.93 21.54
C PRO A 202 -0.86 10.44 21.77
N GLY A 203 -0.31 9.59 20.91
CA GLY A 203 -0.48 8.15 21.01
C GLY A 203 -1.80 7.59 20.46
N THR A 204 -2.73 8.41 19.94
CA THR A 204 -4.02 7.93 19.36
C THR A 204 -3.92 7.26 17.99
N GLY A 205 -2.71 7.06 17.46
CA GLY A 205 -2.51 6.30 16.23
C GLY A 205 -2.76 7.09 14.93
N LYS A 206 -2.65 8.42 14.95
CA LYS A 206 -2.76 9.28 13.73
C LYS A 206 -1.89 8.77 12.57
N THR A 207 -0.63 8.47 12.84
CA THR A 207 0.31 7.88 11.86
C THR A 207 -0.16 6.51 11.35
N THR A 208 -0.78 5.70 12.22
CA THR A 208 -1.37 4.41 11.85
C THR A 208 -2.56 4.59 10.92
N PHE A 209 -3.45 5.55 11.20
CA PHE A 209 -4.56 5.91 10.32
C PHE A 209 -4.08 6.43 8.97
N ALA A 210 -3.06 7.28 8.91
CA ALA A 210 -2.49 7.76 7.65
C ALA A 210 -1.95 6.60 6.80
N LYS A 211 -1.22 5.66 7.42
CA LYS A 211 -0.74 4.43 6.77
C LYS A 211 -1.90 3.53 6.33
N ALA A 212 -2.96 3.45 7.11
CA ALA A 212 -4.15 2.68 6.79
C ALA A 212 -4.91 3.29 5.60
N ILE A 213 -5.05 4.62 5.51
CA ILE A 213 -5.66 5.31 4.37
C ILE A 213 -4.88 5.01 3.10
N ALA A 214 -3.54 5.14 3.12
CA ALA A 214 -2.71 4.83 1.96
C ALA A 214 -2.81 3.36 1.54
N SER A 215 -2.84 2.44 2.52
CA SER A 215 -3.09 1.01 2.28
C SER A 215 -4.44 0.74 1.64
N ARG A 216 -5.51 1.40 2.14
CA ARG A 216 -6.88 1.26 1.65
C ARG A 216 -7.07 1.83 0.24
N LEU A 217 -6.36 2.91 -0.09
CA LEU A 217 -6.30 3.51 -1.42
C LEU A 217 -5.36 2.75 -2.37
N GLU A 218 -4.52 1.87 -1.83
CA GLU A 218 -3.44 1.20 -2.56
C GLU A 218 -2.42 2.19 -3.15
N TRP A 219 -2.28 3.35 -2.50
CA TRP A 219 -1.37 4.40 -2.96
C TRP A 219 -0.01 4.29 -2.24
N PRO A 220 1.08 4.67 -2.92
CA PRO A 220 2.38 4.84 -2.30
C PRO A 220 2.30 5.78 -1.08
N PHE A 221 3.00 5.42 -0.01
CA PHE A 221 3.06 6.24 1.20
C PHE A 221 4.46 6.86 1.32
N VAL A 222 4.51 8.20 1.40
CA VAL A 222 5.74 8.97 1.61
C VAL A 222 5.63 9.70 2.95
N GLU A 223 6.57 9.44 3.85
CA GLU A 223 6.61 10.02 5.19
C GLU A 223 7.67 11.12 5.25
N VAL A 224 7.23 12.37 5.41
CA VAL A 224 8.10 13.55 5.46
C VAL A 224 8.27 13.96 6.92
N PHE A 225 9.49 13.85 7.42
CA PHE A 225 9.87 14.26 8.77
C PHE A 225 10.62 15.59 8.70
N PRO A 226 10.04 16.71 9.19
CA PRO A 226 10.71 18.00 9.14
C PRO A 226 12.06 18.00 9.88
N SER A 227 12.15 17.26 11.00
CA SER A 227 13.38 17.08 11.77
C SER A 227 14.54 16.47 10.96
N ARG A 228 14.25 15.59 9.99
CA ARG A 228 15.27 14.96 9.12
C ARG A 228 15.77 15.90 8.02
N LEU A 229 14.94 16.83 7.60
CA LEU A 229 15.25 17.79 6.53
C LEU A 229 16.06 18.99 7.02
N ALA A 230 16.19 19.18 8.34
CA ALA A 230 16.93 20.30 8.92
C ALA A 230 18.45 20.24 8.66
N ALA A 231 19.00 19.06 8.38
CA ALA A 231 20.43 18.87 8.10
C ALA A 231 20.84 19.15 6.64
N ASP A 232 19.87 19.48 5.78
CA ASP A 232 20.10 19.70 4.36
C ASP A 232 20.85 21.03 4.10
N PRO A 233 21.83 21.08 3.17
CA PRO A 233 22.55 22.30 2.81
C PRO A 233 21.67 23.46 2.32
N ALA A 234 20.53 23.17 1.70
CA ALA A 234 19.55 24.15 1.24
C ALA A 234 18.65 24.67 2.38
N GLY A 235 18.82 24.14 3.59
CA GLY A 235 17.97 24.38 4.75
C GLY A 235 16.60 23.71 4.63
N LEU A 236 15.86 23.72 5.74
CA LEU A 236 14.57 23.00 5.86
C LEU A 236 13.54 23.40 4.79
N ALA A 237 13.45 24.70 4.45
CA ALA A 237 12.51 25.17 3.43
C ALA A 237 12.91 24.73 2.00
N GLY A 238 14.21 24.72 1.68
CA GLY A 238 14.72 24.25 0.39
C GLY A 238 14.49 22.76 0.22
N ALA A 239 14.86 21.97 1.23
CA ALA A 239 14.68 20.52 1.25
C ALA A 239 13.21 20.10 1.12
N LEU A 240 12.27 20.83 1.77
CA LEU A 240 10.83 20.61 1.59
C LEU A 240 10.41 20.87 0.13
N ARG A 241 10.86 21.96 -0.48
CA ARG A 241 10.52 22.29 -1.87
C ARG A 241 11.00 21.20 -2.83
N GLU A 242 12.24 20.73 -2.67
CA GLU A 242 12.82 19.67 -3.51
C GLU A 242 12.10 18.33 -3.31
N THR A 243 11.78 17.98 -2.06
CA THR A 243 11.02 16.76 -1.74
C THR A 243 9.65 16.78 -2.43
N PHE A 244 8.91 17.89 -2.34
CA PHE A 244 7.61 18.02 -2.99
C PHE A 244 7.68 18.10 -4.51
N ALA A 245 8.76 18.66 -5.08
CA ALA A 245 9.00 18.63 -6.53
C ALA A 245 9.19 17.19 -7.04
N LYS A 246 9.91 16.35 -6.29
CA LYS A 246 10.04 14.91 -6.59
C LYS A 246 8.71 14.17 -6.43
N ILE A 247 7.97 14.43 -5.36
CA ILE A 247 6.63 13.85 -5.14
C ILE A 247 5.69 14.21 -6.30
N ALA A 248 5.85 15.39 -6.90
CA ALA A 248 5.01 15.84 -8.01
C ALA A 248 5.19 15.04 -9.32
N ALA A 249 6.17 14.12 -9.39
CA ALA A 249 6.33 13.19 -10.50
C ALA A 249 5.64 11.83 -10.27
N LEU A 250 5.02 11.59 -9.10
CA LEU A 250 4.22 10.39 -8.83
C LEU A 250 2.75 10.62 -9.23
N GLU A 251 2.14 9.67 -9.94
CA GLU A 251 0.72 9.77 -10.32
C GLU A 251 -0.19 9.67 -9.09
N HIS A 252 0.07 8.64 -8.26
CA HIS A 252 -0.64 8.39 -7.02
C HIS A 252 0.29 8.45 -5.81
N VAL A 253 -0.11 9.17 -4.76
CA VAL A 253 0.67 9.22 -3.50
C VAL A 253 -0.13 9.77 -2.32
N VAL A 254 0.05 9.15 -1.16
CA VAL A 254 -0.29 9.73 0.14
C VAL A 254 0.99 10.26 0.78
N VAL A 255 1.04 11.57 0.98
CA VAL A 255 2.14 12.25 1.67
C VAL A 255 1.72 12.48 3.10
N PHE A 256 2.51 12.01 4.05
CA PHE A 256 2.26 12.21 5.48
C PHE A 256 3.31 13.13 6.10
N ILE A 257 2.87 14.20 6.73
CA ILE A 257 3.71 15.08 7.56
C ILE A 257 3.25 14.89 9.01
N ASP A 258 4.09 14.27 9.83
CA ASP A 258 3.84 14.17 11.28
C ASP A 258 4.29 15.43 12.00
N GLU A 259 3.70 15.67 13.18
CA GLU A 259 4.06 16.78 14.08
C GLU A 259 4.15 18.14 13.35
N VAL A 260 3.16 18.43 12.49
CA VAL A 260 3.19 19.63 11.64
C VAL A 260 3.24 20.93 12.45
N GLU A 261 2.83 20.90 13.72
CA GLU A 261 2.97 22.01 14.67
C GLU A 261 4.42 22.49 14.85
N GLU A 262 5.43 21.63 14.64
CA GLU A 262 6.84 22.01 14.75
C GLU A 262 7.27 23.01 13.66
N ILE A 263 6.63 22.95 12.49
CA ILE A 263 6.95 23.79 11.34
C ILE A 263 5.82 24.73 10.93
N ALA A 264 4.64 24.61 11.52
CA ALA A 264 3.46 25.43 11.25
C ALA A 264 2.90 26.13 12.51
N GLY A 265 3.71 26.24 13.57
CA GLY A 265 3.31 26.88 14.81
C GLY A 265 2.94 28.36 14.67
N ARG A 266 2.14 28.88 15.62
CA ARG A 266 1.71 30.29 15.65
C ARG A 266 2.91 31.24 15.60
N ARG A 267 2.77 32.28 14.78
CA ARG A 267 3.77 33.36 14.62
C ARG A 267 3.97 34.09 15.95
N GLY A 268 5.18 34.07 16.49
CA GLY A 268 5.57 34.87 17.64
C GLY A 268 7.05 35.19 17.63
N GLY A 269 7.39 36.44 17.96
CA GLY A 269 8.77 36.93 18.10
C GLY A 269 9.24 37.83 16.96
N GLU A 270 9.85 38.95 17.35
CA GLU A 270 10.69 39.80 16.50
C GLU A 270 12.13 39.68 17.05
N PRO A 271 13.11 39.19 16.28
CA PRO A 271 13.12 38.95 14.83
C PRO A 271 12.43 37.64 14.38
N PRO A 272 12.11 37.51 13.06
CA PRO A 272 11.50 36.32 12.49
C PRO A 272 12.34 35.07 12.72
N SER A 273 11.77 34.04 13.33
CA SER A 273 12.41 32.73 13.48
C SER A 273 12.63 32.07 12.09
N PRO A 274 13.73 31.33 11.88
CA PRO A 274 13.94 30.49 10.69
C PRO A 274 12.75 29.58 10.35
N LEU A 275 11.98 29.16 11.36
CA LEU A 275 10.77 28.35 11.21
C LEU A 275 9.65 29.08 10.44
N GLN A 276 9.59 30.42 10.50
CA GLN A 276 8.59 31.19 9.76
C GLN A 276 8.80 31.09 8.24
N GLY A 277 10.05 30.99 7.79
CA GLY A 277 10.37 30.75 6.37
C GLY A 277 9.85 29.39 5.89
N VAL A 278 9.95 28.37 6.74
CA VAL A 278 9.50 27.00 6.49
C VAL A 278 7.97 26.94 6.42
N THR A 279 7.28 27.56 7.38
CA THR A 279 5.81 27.65 7.36
C THR A 279 5.32 28.31 6.07
N ASN A 280 5.92 29.44 5.69
CA ASN A 280 5.56 30.15 4.46
C ASN A 280 5.78 29.30 3.22
N GLU A 281 6.81 28.46 3.22
CA GLU A 281 7.07 27.54 2.12
C GLU A 281 6.02 26.43 2.05
N LEU A 282 5.68 25.80 3.17
CA LEU A 282 4.63 24.79 3.23
C LEU A 282 3.28 25.37 2.76
N LEU A 283 2.98 26.62 3.12
CA LEU A 283 1.78 27.32 2.66
C LEU A 283 1.72 27.60 1.15
N LYS A 284 2.88 27.61 0.45
CA LYS A 284 2.94 27.71 -1.02
C LYS A 284 2.87 26.33 -1.68
N ILE A 285 3.49 25.32 -1.05
CA ILE A 285 3.50 23.94 -1.52
C ILE A 285 2.09 23.35 -1.51
N ILE A 286 1.29 23.59 -0.45
CA ILE A 286 -0.04 22.99 -0.30
C ILE A 286 -0.95 23.32 -1.50
N PRO A 287 -1.17 24.59 -1.91
CA PRO A 287 -1.96 24.89 -3.11
C PRO A 287 -1.45 24.19 -4.38
N ALA A 288 -0.15 24.25 -4.66
CA ALA A 288 0.44 23.63 -5.85
C ALA A 288 0.27 22.11 -5.85
N PHE A 289 0.40 21.46 -4.69
CA PHE A 289 0.19 20.02 -4.54
C PHE A 289 -1.27 19.63 -4.85
N ARG A 290 -2.24 20.48 -4.50
CA ARG A 290 -3.67 20.21 -4.66
C ARG A 290 -4.17 20.32 -6.11
N GLU A 291 -3.42 20.97 -7.00
CA GLU A 291 -3.78 21.13 -8.41
C GLU A 291 -3.78 19.80 -9.17
N GLN A 292 -3.05 18.79 -8.67
CA GLN A 292 -2.91 17.51 -9.34
C GLN A 292 -3.81 16.45 -8.73
N PRO A 293 -4.61 15.72 -9.55
CA PRO A 293 -5.41 14.62 -9.07
C PRO A 293 -4.56 13.42 -8.64
N GLY A 294 -5.18 12.44 -7.98
CA GLY A 294 -4.50 11.21 -7.57
C GLY A 294 -3.61 11.35 -6.32
N ARG A 295 -3.61 12.51 -5.65
CA ARG A 295 -2.74 12.75 -4.49
C ARG A 295 -3.48 13.22 -3.26
N LEU A 296 -2.96 12.85 -2.09
CA LEU A 296 -3.49 13.24 -0.79
C LEU A 296 -2.36 13.65 0.15
N LEU A 297 -2.42 14.87 0.68
CA LEU A 297 -1.57 15.33 1.77
C LEU A 297 -2.29 15.12 3.10
N VAL A 298 -1.65 14.42 4.03
CA VAL A 298 -2.15 14.17 5.38
C VAL A 298 -1.16 14.80 6.36
N CYS A 299 -1.58 15.84 7.08
CA CYS A 299 -0.78 16.40 8.16
C CYS A 299 -1.33 15.91 9.50
N ALA A 300 -0.49 15.40 10.40
CA ALA A 300 -0.87 15.05 11.76
C ALA A 300 -0.40 16.12 12.76
N THR A 301 -1.21 16.35 13.78
CA THR A 301 -0.85 17.22 14.91
C THR A 301 -1.40 16.71 16.23
N ASN A 302 -0.65 16.91 17.31
CA ASN A 302 -1.13 16.67 18.67
C ASN A 302 -1.82 17.91 19.25
N PHE A 303 -1.47 19.10 18.76
CA PHE A 303 -1.88 20.39 19.32
C PHE A 303 -2.45 21.29 18.23
N ILE A 304 -3.69 21.04 17.81
CA ILE A 304 -4.34 21.79 16.73
C ILE A 304 -4.41 23.30 17.04
N ARG A 305 -4.55 23.68 18.32
CA ARG A 305 -4.53 25.08 18.76
C ARG A 305 -3.18 25.76 18.54
N ALA A 306 -2.07 25.01 18.55
CA ALA A 306 -0.72 25.55 18.38
C ALA A 306 -0.39 25.92 16.92
N ILE A 307 -1.16 25.40 15.96
CA ILE A 307 -0.99 25.69 14.54
C ILE A 307 -1.47 27.12 14.22
N ASP A 308 -0.77 27.80 13.30
CA ASP A 308 -1.18 29.09 12.76
C ASP A 308 -2.58 29.00 12.13
N GLY A 309 -3.52 29.85 12.55
CA GLY A 309 -4.87 29.89 11.98
C GLY A 309 -4.88 30.13 10.46
N ALA A 310 -3.85 30.75 9.88
CA ALA A 310 -3.67 30.84 8.44
C ALA A 310 -3.54 29.45 7.79
N PHE A 311 -2.85 28.51 8.43
CA PHE A 311 -2.66 27.14 7.95
C PHE A 311 -3.99 26.40 7.77
N LEU A 312 -4.91 26.58 8.72
CA LEU A 312 -6.22 25.93 8.74
C LEU A 312 -7.31 26.67 7.94
N ARG A 313 -6.98 27.77 7.25
CA ARG A 313 -7.95 28.51 6.43
C ARG A 313 -8.52 27.64 5.30
N HIS A 314 -9.76 27.95 4.94
CA HIS A 314 -10.45 27.39 3.77
C HIS A 314 -9.58 27.51 2.50
N GLY A 315 -9.62 26.47 1.66
CA GLY A 315 -8.83 26.37 0.43
C GLY A 315 -7.45 25.71 0.56
N ARG A 316 -6.97 25.46 1.79
CA ARG A 316 -5.70 24.74 2.04
C ARG A 316 -5.92 23.30 2.44
N PHE A 317 -6.73 23.10 3.48
CA PHE A 317 -7.18 21.78 3.94
C PHE A 317 -8.68 21.66 3.76
N ASP A 318 -9.09 20.54 3.15
CA ASP A 318 -10.49 20.19 2.90
C ASP A 318 -11.16 19.76 4.19
N TYR A 319 -10.45 18.94 4.98
CA TYR A 319 -10.94 18.40 6.25
C TYR A 319 -9.94 18.56 7.40
N VAL A 320 -10.48 18.71 8.60
CA VAL A 320 -9.76 18.69 9.88
C VAL A 320 -10.45 17.65 10.73
N LEU A 321 -9.87 16.46 10.78
CA LEU A 321 -10.52 15.23 11.23
C LEU A 321 -9.94 14.80 12.58
N PRO A 322 -10.80 14.57 13.58
CA PRO A 322 -10.36 14.14 14.89
C PRO A 322 -10.04 12.64 14.91
N ILE A 323 -8.98 12.26 15.63
CA ILE A 323 -8.61 10.88 15.94
C ILE A 323 -8.50 10.74 17.46
N GLY A 324 -9.53 10.12 18.05
CA GLY A 324 -9.68 9.99 19.49
C GLY A 324 -8.96 8.80 20.11
N LEU A 325 -9.21 8.62 21.40
CA LEU A 325 -8.78 7.44 22.15
C LEU A 325 -9.53 6.18 21.66
N PRO A 326 -8.90 5.00 21.74
CA PRO A 326 -9.48 3.76 21.27
C PRO A 326 -10.74 3.38 22.06
N ASP A 327 -11.81 3.04 21.33
CA ASP A 327 -13.00 2.41 21.90
C ASP A 327 -12.69 1.02 22.50
N ALA A 328 -13.65 0.43 23.23
CA ALA A 328 -13.43 -0.86 23.89
C ALA A 328 -13.06 -1.99 22.90
N ALA A 329 -13.63 -1.99 21.69
CA ALA A 329 -13.33 -2.98 20.67
C ALA A 329 -11.91 -2.81 20.12
N ALA A 330 -11.46 -1.57 19.96
CA ALA A 330 -10.11 -1.20 19.56
C ALA A 330 -9.11 -1.62 20.62
N ARG A 331 -9.36 -1.29 21.90
CA ARG A 331 -8.51 -1.74 23.01
C ARG A 331 -8.43 -3.25 23.09
N HIS A 332 -9.55 -3.96 22.90
CA HIS A 332 -9.57 -5.42 22.88
C HIS A 332 -8.67 -5.98 21.76
N ALA A 333 -8.75 -5.43 20.55
CA ALA A 333 -7.89 -5.85 19.45
C ALA A 333 -6.41 -5.55 19.71
N ILE A 334 -6.09 -4.38 20.27
CA ILE A 334 -4.72 -3.99 20.62
C ILE A 334 -4.16 -4.94 21.69
N TRP A 335 -4.91 -5.19 22.78
CA TRP A 335 -4.50 -6.14 23.83
C TRP A 335 -4.24 -7.53 23.26
N ARG A 336 -5.16 -8.04 22.43
CA ARG A 336 -5.01 -9.34 21.77
C ARG A 336 -3.74 -9.43 20.93
N ALA A 337 -3.35 -8.36 20.24
CA ALA A 337 -2.14 -8.33 19.43
C ALA A 337 -0.84 -8.41 20.26
N TYR A 338 -0.86 -7.93 21.52
CA TYR A 338 0.31 -7.98 22.42
C TYR A 338 0.33 -9.20 23.35
N LEU A 339 -0.65 -10.10 23.27
CA LEU A 339 -0.60 -11.37 24.00
C LEU A 339 0.41 -12.33 23.36
N PRO A 340 1.41 -12.85 24.11
CA PRO A 340 2.27 -13.90 23.59
C PRO A 340 1.50 -15.22 23.44
N SER A 341 1.96 -16.10 22.56
CA SER A 341 1.37 -17.43 22.36
C SER A 341 1.35 -18.29 23.62
N GLY A 342 2.25 -18.04 24.57
CA GLY A 342 2.32 -18.74 25.86
C GLY A 342 1.48 -18.13 26.97
N ALA A 343 0.69 -17.07 26.72
CA ALA A 343 -0.18 -16.48 27.73
C ALA A 343 -1.21 -17.50 28.22
N VAL A 344 -1.46 -17.52 29.54
CA VAL A 344 -2.31 -18.53 30.18
C VAL A 344 -3.49 -17.83 30.86
N ASP A 345 -4.71 -18.26 30.51
CA ASP A 345 -5.95 -17.84 31.17
C ASP A 345 -6.08 -16.32 31.32
N VAL A 346 -5.94 -15.60 30.20
CA VAL A 346 -6.08 -14.14 30.15
C VAL A 346 -7.52 -13.74 29.85
N ASP A 347 -8.22 -13.19 30.85
CA ASP A 347 -9.51 -12.53 30.69
C ASP A 347 -9.29 -11.15 30.06
N LEU A 348 -9.31 -11.13 28.73
CA LEU A 348 -9.20 -9.90 27.96
C LEU A 348 -10.33 -8.91 28.21
N ALA A 349 -11.53 -9.38 28.55
CA ALA A 349 -12.66 -8.49 28.80
C ALA A 349 -12.42 -7.66 30.07
N GLU A 350 -11.91 -8.30 31.13
CA GLU A 350 -11.55 -7.60 32.36
C GLU A 350 -10.40 -6.59 32.13
N VAL A 351 -9.35 -7.00 31.41
CA VAL A 351 -8.21 -6.12 31.11
C VAL A 351 -8.65 -4.89 30.31
N VAL A 352 -9.54 -5.06 29.31
CA VAL A 352 -10.09 -3.97 28.48
C VAL A 352 -10.96 -3.00 29.29
N ALA A 353 -11.75 -3.53 30.23
CA ALA A 353 -12.58 -2.73 31.12
C ALA A 353 -11.72 -1.86 32.07
N ARG A 354 -10.57 -2.39 32.51
CA ARG A 354 -9.64 -1.67 33.39
C ARG A 354 -8.71 -0.70 32.67
N SER A 355 -8.61 -0.78 31.34
CA SER A 355 -7.75 0.08 30.52
C SER A 355 -8.52 1.23 29.85
N GLU A 356 -9.62 1.70 30.44
CA GLU A 356 -10.35 2.86 29.93
C GLU A 356 -9.48 4.12 29.93
N GLY A 357 -9.56 4.92 28.86
CA GLY A 357 -8.73 6.12 28.69
C GLY A 357 -7.29 5.86 28.22
N PHE A 358 -6.87 4.60 28.06
CA PHE A 358 -5.53 4.28 27.57
C PHE A 358 -5.43 4.52 26.06
N SER A 359 -4.32 5.14 25.64
CA SER A 359 -3.92 5.19 24.24
C SER A 359 -3.36 3.82 23.78
N PRO A 360 -3.27 3.55 22.47
CA PRO A 360 -2.55 2.39 21.94
C PRO A 360 -1.14 2.24 22.51
N ALA A 361 -0.41 3.35 22.70
CA ALA A 361 0.92 3.33 23.28
C ALA A 361 0.92 2.93 24.77
N ASP A 362 -0.08 3.37 25.54
CA ASP A 362 -0.25 2.97 26.94
C ASP A 362 -0.53 1.46 27.07
N ILE A 363 -1.36 0.92 26.18
CA ILE A 363 -1.66 -0.52 26.12
C ILE A 363 -0.41 -1.33 25.76
N GLU A 364 0.33 -0.93 24.74
CA GLU A 364 1.60 -1.56 24.35
C GLU A 364 2.59 -1.59 25.52
N PHE A 365 2.73 -0.46 26.20
CA PHE A 365 3.62 -0.33 27.35
C PHE A 365 3.18 -1.24 28.51
N ALA A 366 1.90 -1.24 28.86
CA ALA A 366 1.34 -2.08 29.92
C ALA A 366 1.48 -3.58 29.57
N ALA A 367 1.20 -3.97 28.33
CA ALA A 367 1.32 -5.35 27.88
C ALA A 367 2.78 -5.86 27.94
N ARG A 368 3.74 -5.05 27.48
CA ARG A 368 5.17 -5.38 27.58
C ARG A 368 5.63 -5.50 29.03
N ARG A 369 5.19 -4.58 29.90
CA ARG A 369 5.51 -4.61 31.33
C ARG A 369 4.96 -5.87 32.00
N ALA A 370 3.74 -6.29 31.67
CA ALA A 370 3.15 -7.52 32.19
C ALA A 370 3.99 -8.75 31.78
N SER A 371 4.34 -8.87 30.50
CA SER A 371 5.18 -9.96 30.00
C SER A 371 6.58 -9.98 30.64
N GLN A 372 7.20 -8.81 30.81
CA GLN A 372 8.51 -8.67 31.45
C GLN A 372 8.46 -9.11 32.92
N ALA A 373 7.46 -8.65 33.68
CA ALA A 373 7.29 -9.02 35.09
C ALA A 373 7.03 -10.53 35.26
N ALA A 374 6.20 -11.12 34.38
CA ALA A 374 5.95 -12.56 34.39
C ALA A 374 7.23 -13.37 34.12
N MET A 375 8.06 -12.92 33.17
CA MET A 375 9.37 -13.53 32.89
C MET A 375 10.32 -13.43 34.09
N GLU A 376 10.43 -12.25 34.71
CA GLU A 376 11.27 -12.04 35.90
C GLU A 376 10.83 -12.93 37.07
N HIS A 377 9.52 -13.07 37.29
CA HIS A 377 8.98 -13.98 38.30
C HIS A 377 9.30 -15.45 38.01
N ALA A 378 9.17 -15.89 36.75
CA ALA A 378 9.50 -17.26 36.36
C ALA A 378 10.98 -17.59 36.55
N LEU A 379 11.88 -16.66 36.18
CA LEU A 379 13.33 -16.82 36.35
C LEU A 379 13.77 -16.72 37.82
N GLY A 380 13.17 -15.80 38.59
CA GLY A 380 13.44 -15.65 40.02
C GLY A 380 12.98 -16.86 40.83
N ALA A 381 11.81 -17.44 40.49
CA ALA A 381 11.31 -18.67 41.08
C ALA A 381 12.19 -19.89 40.73
N ALA A 382 12.73 -19.95 39.51
CA ALA A 382 13.68 -20.99 39.10
C ALA A 382 15.02 -20.88 39.85
N GLY A 383 15.51 -19.65 40.10
CA GLY A 383 16.75 -19.40 40.83
C GLY A 383 16.70 -19.72 42.33
N ALA A 384 15.52 -19.63 42.96
CA ALA A 384 15.34 -19.97 44.37
C ALA A 384 15.31 -21.50 44.64
N GLY A 385 15.11 -22.32 43.60
CA GLY A 385 15.01 -23.78 43.71
C GLY A 385 16.30 -24.55 43.37
N GLN A 386 17.39 -23.87 42.96
CA GLN A 386 18.56 -24.56 42.43
C GLN A 386 19.87 -24.08 43.08
N GLN A 387 20.15 -24.59 44.29
CA GLN A 387 21.54 -24.85 44.65
C GLN A 387 21.97 -26.21 44.08
N VAL A 388 23.12 -26.16 43.41
CA VAL A 388 23.96 -27.25 42.88
C VAL A 388 23.65 -27.73 41.45
N GLY A 389 24.58 -27.43 40.53
CA GLY A 389 24.82 -28.20 39.31
C GLY A 389 24.85 -27.37 38.03
N GLY A 390 26.05 -27.00 37.57
CA GLY A 390 26.25 -26.29 36.31
C GLY A 390 25.71 -27.03 35.09
N GLY A 391 24.91 -26.32 34.30
CA GLY A 391 24.39 -26.76 33.01
C GLY A 391 23.66 -25.60 32.34
N VAL A 392 24.31 -24.96 31.38
CA VAL A 392 23.73 -23.91 30.55
C VAL A 392 22.73 -24.58 29.61
N GLY A 393 21.47 -24.73 30.03
CA GLY A 393 20.44 -25.38 29.21
C GLY A 393 19.18 -25.86 29.95
N GLY A 394 18.80 -25.24 31.06
CA GLY A 394 17.51 -25.55 31.71
C GLY A 394 16.36 -24.91 30.94
N GLU A 395 15.49 -25.72 30.33
CA GLU A 395 14.19 -25.26 29.80
C GLU A 395 13.41 -24.55 30.92
N VAL A 396 13.14 -23.26 30.74
CA VAL A 396 12.30 -22.47 31.65
C VAL A 396 10.87 -23.01 31.55
N ARG A 397 10.50 -23.93 32.45
CA ARG A 397 9.12 -24.40 32.62
C ARG A 397 8.34 -23.42 33.50
N GLY A 398 8.00 -22.28 32.93
CA GLY A 398 7.07 -21.31 33.54
C GLY A 398 5.82 -21.17 32.68
N ALA A 399 4.64 -21.10 33.31
CA ALA A 399 3.43 -20.62 32.65
C ALA A 399 3.68 -19.17 32.17
N GLY A 400 3.20 -18.81 30.99
CA GLY A 400 3.31 -17.44 30.50
C GLY A 400 2.45 -16.46 31.30
N PRO A 401 2.41 -15.17 30.91
CA PRO A 401 1.73 -14.13 31.68
C PRO A 401 0.24 -14.45 31.84
N THR A 402 -0.28 -14.13 33.03
CA THR A 402 -1.67 -14.37 33.44
C THR A 402 -2.49 -13.09 33.47
N THR A 403 -3.82 -13.21 33.60
CA THR A 403 -4.71 -12.04 33.81
C THR A 403 -4.19 -11.08 34.88
N GLN A 404 -3.71 -11.60 36.02
CA GLN A 404 -3.26 -10.78 37.14
C GLN A 404 -2.00 -9.95 36.82
N ASP A 405 -1.10 -10.48 35.98
CA ASP A 405 0.09 -9.74 35.55
C ASP A 405 -0.31 -8.54 34.68
N TYR A 406 -1.28 -8.73 33.79
CA TYR A 406 -1.84 -7.66 32.96
C TYR A 406 -2.62 -6.63 33.80
N LEU A 407 -3.47 -7.07 34.74
CA LEU A 407 -4.21 -6.16 35.61
C LEU A 407 -3.27 -5.32 36.51
N ARG A 408 -2.20 -5.92 37.04
CA ARG A 408 -1.18 -5.20 37.81
C ARG A 408 -0.45 -4.18 36.94
N ALA A 409 -0.10 -4.56 35.71
CA ALA A 409 0.53 -3.65 34.77
C ALA A 409 -0.38 -2.47 34.45
N VAL A 410 -1.67 -2.70 34.14
CA VAL A 410 -2.67 -1.65 33.91
C VAL A 410 -2.77 -0.72 35.11
N ALA A 411 -2.91 -1.25 36.33
CA ALA A 411 -3.00 -0.43 37.54
C ALA A 411 -1.75 0.43 37.80
N SER A 412 -0.57 -0.03 37.35
CA SER A 412 0.70 0.69 37.48
C SER A 412 1.01 1.65 36.32
N THR A 413 0.24 1.59 35.23
CA THR A 413 0.45 2.41 34.04
C THR A 413 -0.35 3.69 34.17
N ARG A 414 0.35 4.83 34.12
CA ARG A 414 -0.29 6.14 34.05
C ARG A 414 -0.71 6.40 32.60
N ALA A 415 -1.98 6.72 32.38
CA ALA A 415 -2.47 7.12 31.07
C ALA A 415 -1.72 8.35 30.56
N THR A 416 -1.24 8.30 29.32
CA THR A 416 -0.51 9.41 28.69
C THR A 416 -1.45 10.59 28.42
N VAL A 417 -2.72 10.32 28.12
CA VAL A 417 -3.73 11.35 27.89
C VAL A 417 -4.40 11.70 29.24
N SER A 418 -4.24 12.93 29.69
CA SER A 418 -4.90 13.43 30.90
C SER A 418 -6.40 13.66 30.65
N ALA A 419 -7.20 13.67 31.73
CA ALA A 419 -8.61 14.02 31.64
C ALA A 419 -8.82 15.44 31.07
N GLU A 420 -7.91 16.37 31.39
CA GLU A 420 -7.88 17.72 30.85
C GLU A 420 -7.64 17.72 29.33
N ALA A 421 -6.65 16.96 28.85
CA ALA A 421 -6.36 16.85 27.42
C ALA A 421 -7.51 16.19 26.64
N ALA A 422 -8.20 15.22 27.24
CA ALA A 422 -9.40 14.61 26.65
C ALA A 422 -10.56 15.61 26.57
N ALA A 423 -10.75 16.44 27.59
CA ALA A 423 -11.76 17.50 27.58
C ALA A 423 -11.43 18.60 26.55
N GLU A 424 -10.16 19.02 26.47
CA GLU A 424 -9.70 19.98 25.46
C GLU A 424 -9.91 19.42 24.04
N PHE A 425 -9.60 18.14 23.83
CA PHE A 425 -9.85 17.48 22.56
C PHE A 425 -11.34 17.46 22.19
N ALA A 426 -12.24 17.21 23.14
CA ALA A 426 -13.68 17.27 22.89
C ALA A 426 -14.13 18.69 22.50
N GLU A 427 -13.58 19.73 23.14
CA GLU A 427 -13.81 21.12 22.75
C GLU A 427 -13.27 21.40 21.33
N ASP A 428 -12.07 20.91 21.01
CA ASP A 428 -11.45 21.05 19.69
C ASP A 428 -12.27 20.39 18.58
N ILE A 429 -12.87 19.24 18.85
CA ILE A 429 -13.80 18.61 17.91
C ILE A 429 -14.95 19.55 17.59
N THR A 430 -15.55 20.18 18.60
CA THR A 430 -16.71 21.06 18.38
C THR A 430 -16.35 22.40 17.71
N THR A 431 -15.14 22.89 17.94
CA THR A 431 -14.74 24.26 17.54
C THR A 431 -13.90 24.30 16.26
N LEU A 432 -13.09 23.27 16.00
CA LEU A 432 -12.06 23.27 14.96
C LEU A 432 -12.22 22.14 13.93
N ALA A 433 -12.98 21.08 14.24
CA ALA A 433 -13.18 20.00 13.28
C ALA A 433 -13.97 20.49 12.06
N ARG A 434 -13.55 20.03 10.88
CA ARG A 434 -14.21 20.26 9.60
C ARG A 434 -14.37 18.91 8.93
N VAL A 435 -15.58 18.38 8.99
CA VAL A 435 -15.89 16.97 8.81
C VAL A 435 -16.65 16.68 7.53
#